data_AF-A0A0G0T721-F1
#
_entry.id   AF-A0A0G0T721-F1
#
_cell.length_a   1.000
_cell.length_b   1.000
_cell.length_c   1.000
_cell.angle_alpha   90.00
_cell.angle_beta   90.00
_cell.angle_gamma   90.00
#
_symmetry.space_group_name_H-M   'P 1'
#
loop_
_entity.id
_entity.type
_entity.pdbx_description
1 polymer ?
#
loop_
_entity_poly.entity_id
_entity_poly.type
_entity_poly.pdbx_seq_one_letter_code
_entity_poly.pdbx_strand_id
1 'polypeptide(L)'
;MYEVQATKTDFEDQKILLEEKKTELDQLKVKLETQTIVLDEQKKDKEYLLEITKSDEQNYQKLLAAAQAELEAIQAIVAGKGTETEVGHVNEGQRVASVIQGPSCNSSGAHLHFIVRKNDGAVQNPFSFLNGIDFENCSGSSCGSSDGDSFNPSGDWRWPLDAKIRYSQGYGSTWAVHHIPWLPYDFHNGIDINSTSSNTAYAVKNGTLYRGSYTGMAGCALRYVRVDHEDSDYDTLYLHVNY
;
A
#
# COMPACT_ATOMS: atom_id res chain seq x y z
N MET A 1 -46.47 78.74 25.26
CA MET A 1 -45.10 78.40 25.73
C MET A 1 -44.88 76.90 25.94
N TYR A 2 -45.91 76.10 26.29
CA TYR A 2 -45.75 74.66 26.52
C TYR A 2 -45.50 73.83 25.24
N GLU A 3 -46.16 74.17 24.12
CA GLU A 3 -45.98 73.47 22.84
C GLU A 3 -44.56 73.61 22.29
N VAL A 4 -44.00 74.81 22.24
CA VAL A 4 -42.65 75.07 21.68
C VAL A 4 -41.55 74.35 22.47
N GLN A 5 -41.71 74.22 23.79
CA GLN A 5 -40.78 73.48 24.64
C GLN A 5 -40.85 71.96 24.33
N ALA A 6 -42.06 71.41 24.19
CA ALA A 6 -42.28 70.00 23.87
C ALA A 6 -41.77 69.63 22.47
N THR A 7 -41.97 70.50 21.46
CA THR A 7 -41.44 70.26 20.10
C THR A 7 -39.92 70.29 20.06
N LYS A 8 -39.29 71.12 20.89
CA LYS A 8 -37.83 71.19 21.00
C LYS A 8 -37.25 69.93 21.64
N THR A 9 -37.87 69.42 22.70
CA THR A 9 -37.47 68.16 23.34
C THR A 9 -37.63 66.98 22.39
N ASP A 10 -38.76 66.87 21.67
CA ASP A 10 -38.99 65.78 20.70
C ASP A 10 -37.97 65.80 19.55
N PHE A 11 -37.60 66.99 19.06
CA PHE A 11 -36.55 67.13 18.04
C PHE A 11 -35.15 66.75 18.56
N GLU A 12 -34.83 67.07 19.81
CA GLU A 12 -33.57 66.67 20.46
C GLU A 12 -33.51 65.15 20.66
N ASP A 13 -34.60 64.52 21.09
CA ASP A 13 -34.71 63.07 21.27
C ASP A 13 -34.61 62.32 19.93
N GLN A 14 -35.27 62.81 18.88
CA GLN A 14 -35.16 62.25 17.52
C GLN A 14 -33.74 62.36 16.96
N LYS A 15 -33.02 63.45 17.29
CA LYS A 15 -31.63 63.63 16.89
C LYS A 15 -30.70 62.65 17.61
N ILE A 16 -30.91 62.42 18.91
CA ILE A 16 -30.15 61.42 19.67
C ILE A 16 -30.40 60.03 19.10
N LEU A 17 -31.66 59.65 18.87
CA LEU A 17 -32.04 58.37 18.29
C LEU A 17 -31.43 58.15 16.90
N LEU A 18 -31.37 59.19 16.07
CA LEU A 18 -30.74 59.13 14.75
C LEU A 18 -29.23 58.85 14.85
N GLU A 19 -28.52 59.49 15.77
CA GLU A 19 -27.08 59.27 15.98
C GLU A 19 -26.78 57.89 16.59
N GLU A 20 -27.64 57.40 17.48
CA GLU A 20 -27.57 56.02 17.99
C GLU A 20 -27.77 55.01 16.86
N LYS A 21 -28.77 55.21 16.00
CA LYS A 21 -29.05 54.33 14.86
C LYS A 21 -27.96 54.36 13.79
N LYS A 22 -27.30 55.50 13.57
CA LYS A 22 -26.11 55.59 12.70
C LYS A 22 -24.95 54.79 13.27
N THR A 23 -24.70 54.92 14.57
CA THR A 23 -23.64 54.18 15.26
C THR A 23 -23.89 52.67 15.20
N GLU A 24 -25.14 52.24 15.44
CA GLU A 24 -25.55 50.84 15.30
C GLU A 24 -25.40 50.33 13.86
N LEU A 25 -25.77 51.13 12.87
CA LEU A 25 -25.62 50.80 11.45
C LEU A 25 -24.14 50.63 11.06
N ASP A 26 -23.26 51.51 11.53
CA ASP A 26 -21.84 51.42 11.23
C ASP A 26 -21.19 50.22 11.93
N GLN A 27 -21.58 49.91 13.16
CA GLN A 27 -21.17 48.67 13.84
C GLN A 27 -21.65 47.42 13.10
N LEU A 28 -22.89 47.41 12.61
CA LEU A 28 -23.44 46.29 11.82
C LEU A 28 -22.71 46.13 10.48
N LYS A 29 -22.32 47.22 9.82
CA LYS A 29 -21.51 47.17 8.58
C LYS A 29 -20.14 46.57 8.83
N VAL A 30 -19.43 47.00 9.88
CA VAL A 30 -18.12 46.42 10.24
C VAL A 30 -18.25 44.93 10.58
N LYS A 31 -19.31 44.56 11.32
CA LYS A 31 -19.59 43.16 11.64
C LYS A 31 -19.88 42.33 10.40
N LEU A 32 -20.67 42.86 9.46
CA LEU A 32 -20.98 42.21 8.20
C LEU A 32 -19.72 41.99 7.36
N GLU A 33 -18.88 43.02 7.22
CA GLU A 33 -17.61 42.92 6.48
C GLU A 33 -16.69 41.86 7.09
N THR A 34 -16.58 41.84 8.42
CA THR A 34 -15.81 40.82 9.15
C THR A 34 -16.37 39.42 8.90
N GLN A 35 -17.70 39.25 8.95
CA GLN A 35 -18.36 37.97 8.70
C GLN A 35 -18.18 37.51 7.25
N THR A 36 -18.15 38.43 6.28
CA THR A 36 -17.88 38.12 4.87
C THR A 36 -16.46 37.58 4.68
N ILE A 37 -15.46 38.21 5.31
CA ILE A 37 -14.05 37.76 5.25
C ILE A 37 -13.93 36.34 5.82
N VAL A 38 -14.46 36.09 7.02
CA VAL A 38 -14.40 34.77 7.66
C VAL A 38 -15.11 33.70 6.82
N LEU A 39 -16.26 34.02 6.24
CA LEU A 39 -16.99 33.08 5.39
C LEU A 39 -16.18 32.72 4.13
N ASP A 40 -15.48 33.67 3.53
CA ASP A 40 -14.67 33.41 2.34
C ASP A 40 -13.39 32.63 2.66
N GLU A 41 -12.81 32.81 3.85
CA GLU A 41 -11.74 31.95 4.36
C GLU A 41 -12.23 30.50 4.55
N GLN A 42 -13.38 30.31 5.23
CA GLN A 42 -13.96 28.99 5.44
C GLN A 42 -14.29 28.25 4.13
N LYS A 43 -14.71 28.97 3.08
CA LYS A 43 -14.93 28.37 1.76
C LYS A 43 -13.62 27.88 1.15
N LYS A 44 -12.55 28.68 1.21
CA LYS A 44 -11.23 28.29 0.69
C LYS A 44 -10.68 27.07 1.43
N ASP A 45 -10.79 27.05 2.75
CA ASP A 45 -10.37 25.91 3.58
C ASP A 45 -11.16 24.65 3.23
N LYS A 46 -12.47 24.77 3.01
CA LYS A 46 -13.34 23.66 2.58
C LYS A 46 -12.98 23.17 1.18
N GLU A 47 -12.71 24.07 0.24
CA GLU A 47 -12.29 23.71 -1.11
C GLU A 47 -10.94 22.99 -1.10
N TYR A 48 -9.98 23.49 -0.31
CA TYR A 48 -8.69 22.82 -0.10
C TYR A 48 -8.87 21.44 0.51
N LEU A 49 -9.67 21.32 1.58
CA LEU A 49 -9.97 20.03 2.23
C LEU A 49 -10.65 19.06 1.25
N LEU A 50 -11.58 19.53 0.42
CA LEU A 50 -12.24 18.72 -0.59
C LEU A 50 -11.25 18.24 -1.68
N GLU A 51 -10.30 19.08 -2.07
CA GLU A 51 -9.31 18.71 -3.08
C GLU A 51 -8.32 17.67 -2.55
N ILE A 52 -7.78 17.87 -1.34
CA ILE A 52 -6.86 16.90 -0.73
C ILE A 52 -7.57 15.56 -0.50
N THR A 53 -8.81 15.57 0.01
CA THR A 53 -9.58 14.34 0.25
C THR A 53 -9.91 13.61 -1.05
N LYS A 54 -10.20 14.32 -2.16
CA LYS A 54 -10.38 13.68 -3.47
C LYS A 54 -9.09 13.07 -4.00
N SER A 55 -7.96 13.75 -3.84
CA SER A 55 -6.66 13.21 -4.25
C SER A 55 -6.33 11.96 -3.44
N ASP A 56 -6.58 11.99 -2.13
CA ASP A 56 -6.38 10.86 -1.24
C ASP A 56 -7.31 9.69 -1.60
N GLU A 57 -8.59 9.96 -1.91
CA GLU A 57 -9.54 8.94 -2.38
C GLU A 57 -9.11 8.34 -3.72
N GLN A 58 -8.65 9.14 -4.67
CA GLN A 58 -8.13 8.63 -5.95
C GLN A 58 -6.91 7.73 -5.74
N ASN A 59 -5.99 8.13 -4.86
CA ASN A 59 -4.82 7.31 -4.52
C ASN A 59 -5.23 6.02 -3.81
N TYR A 60 -6.16 6.10 -2.85
CA TYR A 60 -6.73 4.96 -2.16
C TYR A 60 -7.37 3.95 -3.13
N GLN A 61 -8.24 4.43 -4.02
CA GLN A 61 -8.89 3.59 -5.03
C GLN A 61 -7.88 2.94 -5.98
N LYS A 62 -6.80 3.66 -6.34
CA LYS A 62 -5.71 3.11 -7.15
C LYS A 62 -4.96 1.99 -6.41
N LEU A 63 -4.62 2.19 -5.13
CA LEU A 63 -3.95 1.18 -4.31
C LEU A 63 -4.83 -0.05 -4.10
N LEU A 64 -6.12 0.15 -3.82
CA LEU A 64 -7.09 -0.93 -3.67
C LEU A 64 -7.23 -1.75 -4.96
N ALA A 65 -7.39 -1.09 -6.11
CA ALA A 65 -7.50 -1.78 -7.39
C ALA A 65 -6.21 -2.56 -7.74
N ALA A 66 -5.04 -1.99 -7.44
CA ALA A 66 -3.76 -2.69 -7.63
C ALA A 66 -3.69 -3.95 -6.74
N ALA A 67 -3.98 -3.83 -5.45
CA ALA A 67 -3.94 -4.96 -4.53
C ALA A 67 -4.98 -6.05 -4.86
N GLN A 68 -6.17 -5.69 -5.35
CA GLN A 68 -7.17 -6.65 -5.83
C GLN A 68 -6.68 -7.41 -7.06
N ALA A 69 -6.09 -6.71 -8.03
CA ALA A 69 -5.53 -7.33 -9.23
C ALA A 69 -4.30 -8.21 -8.92
N GLU A 70 -3.50 -7.82 -7.93
CA GLU A 70 -2.36 -8.61 -7.43
C GLU A 70 -2.85 -9.89 -6.77
N LEU A 71 -3.83 -9.79 -5.86
CA LEU A 71 -4.42 -10.94 -5.19
C LEU A 71 -4.99 -11.95 -6.20
N GLU A 72 -5.77 -11.48 -7.18
CA GLU A 72 -6.29 -12.32 -8.27
C GLU A 72 -5.17 -13.06 -9.00
N ALA A 73 -4.13 -12.32 -9.41
CA ALA A 73 -3.03 -12.88 -10.17
C ALA A 73 -2.25 -13.93 -9.38
N ILE A 74 -1.91 -13.64 -8.12
CA ILE A 74 -1.18 -14.57 -7.26
C ILE A 74 -2.02 -15.83 -7.01
N GLN A 75 -3.31 -15.69 -6.69
CA GLN A 75 -4.20 -16.85 -6.50
C GLN A 75 -4.29 -17.72 -7.75
N ALA A 76 -4.38 -17.11 -8.94
CA ALA A 76 -4.41 -17.83 -10.19
C ALA A 76 -3.08 -18.56 -10.48
N ILE A 77 -1.94 -17.90 -10.25
CA ILE A 77 -0.60 -18.50 -10.40
C ILE A 77 -0.42 -19.68 -9.43
N VAL A 78 -0.77 -19.50 -8.16
CA VAL A 78 -0.72 -20.56 -7.13
C VAL A 78 -1.62 -21.74 -7.50
N ALA A 79 -2.77 -21.49 -8.14
CA ALA A 79 -3.66 -22.53 -8.65
C ALA A 79 -3.23 -23.14 -10.02
N GLY A 80 -2.05 -22.77 -10.54
CA GLY A 80 -1.52 -23.31 -11.80
C GLY A 80 -2.21 -22.79 -13.06
N LYS A 81 -2.91 -21.66 -12.99
CA LYS A 81 -3.64 -21.06 -14.12
C LYS A 81 -2.79 -20.12 -14.97
N GLY A 82 -1.51 -19.93 -14.63
CA GLY A 82 -0.60 -19.14 -15.46
C GLY A 82 -0.23 -19.87 -16.75
N THR A 83 0.16 -19.12 -17.76
CA THR A 83 0.75 -19.70 -18.97
C THR A 83 2.25 -19.85 -18.75
N GLU A 84 2.75 -21.08 -18.77
CA GLU A 84 4.14 -21.41 -18.49
C GLU A 84 4.85 -22.01 -19.71
N THR A 85 6.15 -21.75 -19.80
CA THR A 85 7.05 -22.43 -20.75
C THR A 85 8.20 -23.01 -19.96
N GLU A 86 8.45 -24.31 -20.16
CA GLU A 86 9.60 -24.99 -19.60
C GLU A 86 10.90 -24.42 -20.18
N VAL A 87 11.85 -24.10 -19.31
CA VAL A 87 13.20 -23.66 -19.68
C VAL A 87 14.18 -24.83 -19.61
N GLY A 88 13.99 -25.70 -18.61
CA GLY A 88 14.81 -26.87 -18.35
C GLY A 88 15.42 -26.87 -16.96
N HIS A 89 16.37 -27.77 -16.74
CA HIS A 89 17.02 -27.99 -15.44
C HIS A 89 17.78 -26.77 -14.91
N VAL A 90 17.69 -26.55 -13.60
CA VAL A 90 18.48 -25.58 -12.84
C VAL A 90 19.02 -26.20 -11.57
N ASN A 91 20.26 -25.86 -11.23
CA ASN A 91 20.88 -26.27 -9.97
C ASN A 91 20.54 -25.30 -8.83
N GLU A 92 20.62 -25.79 -7.59
CA GLU A 92 20.60 -24.96 -6.38
C GLU A 92 21.59 -23.80 -6.54
N GLY A 93 21.10 -22.58 -6.41
CA GLY A 93 21.90 -21.37 -6.55
C GLY A 93 22.16 -20.86 -7.94
N GLN A 94 21.60 -21.50 -8.95
CA GLN A 94 21.60 -20.95 -10.29
C GLN A 94 20.65 -19.75 -10.35
N ARG A 95 21.05 -18.70 -11.07
CA ARG A 95 20.18 -17.54 -11.33
C ARG A 95 18.95 -17.99 -12.13
N VAL A 96 17.77 -17.63 -11.66
CA VAL A 96 16.48 -17.94 -12.33
C VAL A 96 15.77 -16.70 -12.84
N ALA A 97 15.93 -15.55 -12.18
CA ALA A 97 15.27 -14.30 -12.56
C ALA A 97 15.97 -13.06 -11.97
N SER A 98 15.38 -11.89 -12.20
CA SER A 98 15.76 -10.63 -11.56
C SER A 98 14.54 -9.92 -10.98
N VAL A 99 14.60 -9.57 -9.70
CA VAL A 99 13.56 -8.81 -8.99
C VAL A 99 13.41 -7.41 -9.60
N ILE A 100 12.17 -7.02 -9.87
CA ILE A 100 11.84 -5.69 -10.39
C ILE A 100 12.10 -4.65 -9.29
N GLN A 101 12.94 -3.67 -9.58
CA GLN A 101 13.15 -2.54 -8.69
C GLN A 101 12.18 -1.42 -9.05
N GLY A 102 11.27 -1.12 -8.13
CA GLY A 102 10.18 -0.16 -8.30
C GLY A 102 8.83 -0.85 -8.46
N PRO A 103 7.80 -0.11 -8.89
CA PRO A 103 6.48 -0.67 -9.16
C PRO A 103 6.53 -1.76 -10.25
N SER A 104 5.78 -2.84 -10.05
CA SER A 104 5.60 -3.95 -10.99
C SER A 104 4.11 -4.06 -11.38
N CYS A 105 3.73 -5.08 -12.15
CA CYS A 105 2.31 -5.35 -12.40
C CYS A 105 1.59 -5.59 -11.08
N ASN A 106 0.60 -4.73 -10.79
CA ASN A 106 -0.27 -4.79 -9.63
C ASN A 106 0.41 -4.58 -8.26
N SER A 107 1.72 -4.32 -8.21
CA SER A 107 2.41 -3.95 -6.97
C SER A 107 3.08 -2.58 -7.03
N SER A 108 3.12 -1.92 -5.88
CA SER A 108 3.58 -0.53 -5.76
C SER A 108 5.04 -0.37 -5.35
N GLY A 109 5.72 -1.45 -4.93
CA GLY A 109 7.07 -1.41 -4.37
C GLY A 109 7.96 -2.58 -4.76
N ALA A 110 9.27 -2.36 -4.68
CA ALA A 110 10.29 -3.35 -5.03
C ALA A 110 10.35 -4.48 -3.99
N HIS A 111 9.97 -5.69 -4.38
CA HIS A 111 10.14 -6.90 -3.58
C HIS A 111 10.03 -8.15 -4.48
N LEU A 112 10.54 -9.27 -3.97
CA LEU A 112 10.26 -10.61 -4.41
C LEU A 112 9.15 -11.16 -3.51
N HIS A 113 8.02 -11.53 -4.10
CA HIS A 113 7.00 -12.33 -3.44
C HIS A 113 7.36 -13.82 -3.66
N PHE A 114 7.88 -14.46 -2.61
CA PHE A 114 8.39 -15.84 -2.67
C PHE A 114 7.42 -16.82 -2.02
N ILE A 115 6.99 -17.83 -2.76
CA ILE A 115 6.03 -18.84 -2.30
C ILE A 115 6.67 -20.22 -2.39
N VAL A 116 6.45 -21.03 -1.35
CA VAL A 116 6.61 -22.49 -1.42
C VAL A 116 5.21 -23.09 -1.47
N ARG A 117 4.92 -23.96 -2.42
CA ARG A 117 3.65 -24.70 -2.47
C ARG A 117 3.91 -26.18 -2.71
N LYS A 118 2.97 -27.01 -2.30
CA LYS A 118 2.91 -28.39 -2.74
C LYS A 118 2.36 -28.49 -4.15
N ASN A 119 2.59 -29.61 -4.83
CA ASN A 119 2.08 -29.89 -6.18
C ASN A 119 0.53 -29.89 -6.25
N ASP A 120 -0.15 -30.08 -5.12
CA ASP A 120 -1.62 -29.94 -5.01
C ASP A 120 -2.10 -28.48 -4.88
N GLY A 121 -1.19 -27.51 -4.88
CA GLY A 121 -1.47 -26.08 -4.73
C GLY A 121 -1.43 -25.56 -3.29
N ALA A 122 -1.25 -26.43 -2.28
CA ALA A 122 -1.24 -26.01 -0.88
C ALA A 122 0.02 -25.19 -0.53
N VAL A 123 -0.16 -23.90 -0.24
CA VAL A 123 0.93 -22.99 0.14
C VAL A 123 1.49 -23.33 1.51
N GLN A 124 2.81 -23.26 1.65
CA GLN A 124 3.53 -23.56 2.88
C GLN A 124 4.28 -22.32 3.36
N ASN A 125 4.56 -22.26 4.67
CA ASN A 125 5.41 -21.21 5.22
C ASN A 125 6.86 -21.38 4.70
N PRO A 126 7.42 -20.43 3.92
CA PRO A 126 8.79 -20.53 3.42
C PRO A 126 9.85 -20.67 4.53
N PHE A 127 9.63 -20.10 5.71
CA PHE A 127 10.56 -20.21 6.84
C PHE A 127 10.73 -21.63 7.37
N SER A 128 9.79 -22.55 7.11
CA SER A 128 9.97 -23.97 7.43
C SER A 128 11.08 -24.64 6.60
N PHE A 129 11.49 -24.02 5.48
CA PHE A 129 12.45 -24.56 4.53
C PHE A 129 13.74 -23.77 4.49
N LEU A 130 13.68 -22.45 4.62
CA LEU A 130 14.84 -21.56 4.53
C LEU A 130 15.71 -21.64 5.80
N ASN A 131 17.03 -21.54 5.60
CA ASN A 131 18.01 -21.46 6.69
C ASN A 131 18.14 -20.04 7.29
N GLY A 132 18.94 -19.86 8.34
CA GLY A 132 19.20 -18.51 8.89
C GLY A 132 19.99 -17.60 7.94
N ILE A 133 19.65 -16.31 7.88
CA ILE A 133 20.31 -15.30 7.05
C ILE A 133 20.36 -13.94 7.77
N ASP A 134 21.30 -13.07 7.38
CA ASP A 134 21.31 -11.67 7.80
C ASP A 134 20.15 -10.89 7.17
N PHE A 135 19.43 -10.15 8.00
CA PHE A 135 18.20 -9.46 7.62
C PHE A 135 17.98 -8.14 8.37
N GLU A 136 17.10 -7.32 7.81
CA GLU A 136 16.49 -6.15 8.43
C GLU A 136 14.97 -6.32 8.34
N ASN A 137 14.31 -6.30 9.50
CA ASN A 137 12.85 -6.43 9.56
C ASN A 137 12.19 -5.08 9.27
N CYS A 138 11.44 -4.99 8.17
CA CYS A 138 10.69 -3.82 7.72
C CYS A 138 9.20 -4.11 7.56
N SER A 139 8.68 -5.15 8.23
CA SER A 139 7.28 -5.58 8.11
C SER A 139 6.32 -4.92 9.08
N GLY A 140 6.84 -4.20 10.09
CA GLY A 140 6.03 -3.47 11.08
C GLY A 140 5.80 -2.00 10.70
N SER A 141 5.45 -1.21 11.71
CA SER A 141 5.21 0.24 11.59
C SER A 141 6.41 1.01 10.99
N SER A 142 7.62 0.49 11.16
CA SER A 142 8.85 0.99 10.54
C SER A 142 9.94 -0.10 10.49
N CYS A 143 11.00 0.11 9.72
CA CYS A 143 12.16 -0.80 9.75
C CYS A 143 12.81 -0.83 11.13
N GLY A 144 13.03 -2.03 11.68
CA GLY A 144 13.57 -2.26 13.02
C GLY A 144 12.56 -2.15 14.16
N SER A 145 11.29 -1.92 13.85
CA SER A 145 10.21 -1.86 14.85
C SER A 145 9.97 -3.23 15.51
N SER A 146 9.51 -3.20 16.76
CA SER A 146 9.22 -4.42 17.54
C SER A 146 7.84 -5.01 17.25
N ASP A 147 7.01 -4.33 16.46
CA ASP A 147 5.68 -4.77 16.08
C ASP A 147 5.65 -5.51 14.74
N GLY A 148 6.79 -5.66 14.05
CA GLY A 148 6.88 -6.40 12.79
C GLY A 148 6.61 -7.90 12.93
N ASP A 149 6.41 -8.54 11.78
CA ASP A 149 6.22 -9.98 11.67
C ASP A 149 7.41 -10.75 12.24
N SER A 150 7.14 -11.92 12.80
CA SER A 150 8.18 -12.84 13.29
C SER A 150 9.07 -13.32 12.14
N PHE A 151 10.39 -13.40 12.37
CA PHE A 151 11.38 -13.88 11.42
C PHE A 151 12.12 -15.09 12.00
N ASN A 152 11.65 -16.30 11.67
CA ASN A 152 12.09 -17.55 12.30
C ASN A 152 12.37 -18.68 11.27
N PRO A 153 13.31 -18.49 10.32
CA PRO A 153 13.72 -19.55 9.42
C PRO A 153 14.32 -20.74 10.19
N SER A 154 13.88 -21.96 9.86
CA SER A 154 14.24 -23.19 10.59
C SER A 154 14.63 -24.37 9.70
N GLY A 155 14.69 -24.19 8.39
CA GLY A 155 15.07 -25.24 7.46
C GLY A 155 16.54 -25.17 7.04
N ASP A 156 16.88 -25.83 5.94
CA ASP A 156 18.24 -26.00 5.42
C ASP A 156 18.40 -25.51 3.96
N TRP A 157 17.32 -25.05 3.32
CA TRP A 157 17.36 -24.50 1.97
C TRP A 157 18.06 -23.15 1.98
N ARG A 158 18.80 -22.85 0.91
CA ARG A 158 19.35 -21.52 0.68
C ARG A 158 18.24 -20.51 0.40
N TRP A 159 18.55 -19.24 0.59
CA TRP A 159 17.65 -18.16 0.24
C TRP A 159 17.57 -17.93 -1.28
N PRO A 160 16.40 -17.45 -1.76
CA PRO A 160 16.21 -17.08 -3.15
C PRO A 160 16.94 -15.77 -3.52
N LEU A 161 17.45 -15.03 -2.55
CA LEU A 161 18.16 -13.76 -2.69
C LEU A 161 19.41 -13.74 -1.81
N ASP A 162 20.36 -12.87 -2.15
CA ASP A 162 21.57 -12.66 -1.34
C ASP A 162 21.30 -11.77 -0.13
N ALA A 163 22.01 -12.00 0.97
CA ALA A 163 22.04 -11.10 2.11
C ALA A 163 22.59 -9.70 1.72
N LYS A 164 22.20 -8.62 2.40
CA LYS A 164 21.27 -8.55 3.53
C LYS A 164 19.82 -8.46 3.05
N ILE A 165 18.95 -9.30 3.63
CA ILE A 165 17.53 -9.37 3.29
C ILE A 165 16.76 -8.23 3.97
N ARG A 166 16.03 -7.44 3.20
CA ARG A 166 15.02 -6.52 3.70
C ARG A 166 13.66 -7.22 3.65
N TYR A 167 13.09 -7.48 4.82
CA TYR A 167 11.87 -8.28 4.98
C TYR A 167 10.65 -7.38 5.19
N SER A 168 9.70 -7.36 4.24
CA SER A 168 8.56 -6.44 4.25
C SER A 168 7.24 -7.07 4.65
N GLN A 169 7.07 -8.39 4.49
CA GLN A 169 5.85 -9.07 4.93
C GLN A 169 6.07 -10.57 5.09
N GLY A 170 5.52 -11.14 6.18
CA GLY A 170 5.60 -12.57 6.50
C GLY A 170 4.54 -13.44 5.85
N TYR A 171 4.60 -14.74 6.19
CA TYR A 171 3.58 -15.70 5.78
C TYR A 171 2.43 -15.73 6.79
N GLY A 172 1.20 -15.77 6.29
CA GLY A 172 -0.02 -15.93 7.06
C GLY A 172 -0.66 -14.62 7.52
N SER A 173 -1.14 -14.59 8.76
CA SER A 173 -1.73 -13.40 9.40
C SER A 173 -0.60 -12.46 9.83
N THR A 174 -0.41 -11.37 9.09
CA THR A 174 0.74 -10.47 9.22
C THR A 174 0.36 -9.12 9.81
N TRP A 175 1.35 -8.34 10.22
CA TRP A 175 1.16 -6.96 10.66
C TRP A 175 0.38 -6.14 9.61
N ALA A 176 0.75 -6.28 8.34
CA ALA A 176 0.10 -5.58 7.23
C ALA A 176 -1.40 -5.92 7.15
N VAL A 177 -1.76 -7.21 7.22
CA VAL A 177 -3.17 -7.67 7.25
C VAL A 177 -3.96 -7.02 8.40
N HIS A 178 -3.34 -6.85 9.56
CA HIS A 178 -4.01 -6.29 10.74
C HIS A 178 -4.08 -4.76 10.76
N HIS A 179 -3.20 -4.06 10.04
CA HIS A 179 -3.02 -2.61 10.16
C HIS A 179 -3.26 -1.81 8.88
N ILE A 180 -3.42 -2.47 7.73
CA ILE A 180 -3.70 -1.84 6.44
C ILE A 180 -5.15 -2.17 6.03
N PRO A 181 -6.13 -1.29 6.32
CA PRO A 181 -7.57 -1.62 6.20
C PRO A 181 -8.06 -1.94 4.79
N TRP A 182 -7.29 -1.55 3.76
CA TRP A 182 -7.66 -1.72 2.36
C TRP A 182 -7.03 -2.94 1.70
N LEU A 183 -6.19 -3.70 2.40
CA LEU A 183 -5.68 -4.95 1.85
C LEU A 183 -6.85 -5.91 1.61
N PRO A 184 -6.97 -6.50 0.41
CA PRO A 184 -8.11 -7.33 0.05
C PRO A 184 -7.97 -8.79 0.52
N TYR A 185 -7.04 -9.07 1.44
CA TYR A 185 -6.75 -10.41 1.92
C TYR A 185 -6.47 -10.41 3.43
N ASP A 186 -6.75 -11.53 4.07
CA ASP A 186 -6.51 -11.80 5.49
C ASP A 186 -5.35 -12.79 5.73
N PHE A 187 -4.75 -13.30 4.66
CA PHE A 187 -3.67 -14.28 4.70
C PHE A 187 -2.66 -14.05 3.57
N HIS A 188 -1.39 -13.87 3.94
CA HIS A 188 -0.30 -13.76 2.99
C HIS A 188 0.29 -15.14 2.67
N ASN A 189 0.34 -15.51 1.38
CA ASN A 189 0.66 -16.88 0.96
C ASN A 189 2.15 -17.15 0.72
N GLY A 190 3.01 -16.19 1.00
CA GLY A 190 4.45 -16.26 0.82
C GLY A 190 5.19 -15.35 1.80
N ILE A 191 6.40 -14.95 1.43
CA ILE A 191 7.14 -13.88 2.11
C ILE A 191 7.52 -12.81 1.08
N ASP A 192 7.46 -11.56 1.51
CA ASP A 192 7.92 -10.43 0.72
C ASP A 192 9.28 -9.96 1.22
N ILE A 193 10.25 -10.07 0.33
CA ILE A 193 11.66 -9.83 0.64
C ILE A 193 12.33 -9.10 -0.51
N ASN A 194 13.32 -8.27 -0.19
CA ASN A 194 14.22 -7.71 -1.19
C ASN A 194 15.66 -7.87 -0.70
N SER A 195 16.63 -7.85 -1.61
CA SER A 195 18.04 -7.83 -1.25
C SER A 195 18.60 -6.43 -1.41
N THR A 196 19.41 -6.02 -0.44
CA THR A 196 20.10 -4.73 -0.46
C THR A 196 21.37 -4.74 -1.32
N SER A 197 21.81 -5.91 -1.79
CA SER A 197 23.09 -6.09 -2.49
C SER A 197 22.93 -6.49 -3.95
N SER A 198 21.82 -7.12 -4.33
CA SER A 198 21.60 -7.67 -5.68
C SER A 198 20.11 -7.80 -5.98
N ASN A 199 19.73 -7.62 -7.24
CA ASN A 199 18.36 -7.88 -7.69
C ASN A 199 18.20 -9.31 -8.24
N THR A 200 19.20 -10.17 -8.04
CA THR A 200 19.21 -11.51 -8.66
C THR A 200 18.44 -12.50 -7.80
N ALA A 201 17.51 -13.23 -8.44
CA ALA A 201 16.82 -14.35 -7.82
C ALA A 201 17.49 -15.67 -8.22
N TYR A 202 17.65 -16.56 -7.24
CA TYR A 202 18.33 -17.85 -7.37
C TYR A 202 17.40 -19.01 -7.02
N ALA A 203 17.57 -20.15 -7.69
CA ALA A 203 16.86 -21.38 -7.33
C ALA A 203 17.26 -21.82 -5.91
N VAL A 204 16.29 -22.06 -5.05
CA VAL A 204 16.54 -22.49 -3.66
C VAL A 204 16.98 -23.95 -3.53
N LYS A 205 16.69 -24.76 -4.55
CA LYS A 205 17.03 -26.17 -4.71
C LYS A 205 17.14 -26.50 -6.19
N ASN A 206 17.70 -27.67 -6.51
CA ASN A 206 17.68 -28.21 -7.87
C ASN A 206 16.23 -28.38 -8.34
N GLY A 207 15.99 -28.31 -9.65
CA GLY A 207 14.65 -28.43 -10.19
C GLY A 207 14.53 -28.14 -11.67
N THR A 208 13.31 -28.24 -12.18
CA THR A 208 12.97 -27.79 -13.53
C THR A 208 12.41 -26.36 -13.46
N LEU A 209 13.04 -25.44 -14.18
CA LEU A 209 12.63 -24.05 -14.27
C LEU A 209 11.54 -23.86 -15.33
N TYR A 210 10.48 -23.17 -14.95
CA TYR A 210 9.42 -22.67 -15.82
C TYR A 210 9.37 -21.15 -15.75
N ARG A 211 9.15 -20.52 -16.91
CA ARG A 211 8.90 -19.09 -17.04
C ARG A 211 7.43 -18.89 -17.32
N GLY A 212 6.76 -18.09 -16.50
CA GLY A 212 5.32 -17.96 -16.56
C GLY A 212 4.84 -16.51 -16.48
N SER A 213 3.63 -16.31 -16.98
CA SER A 213 2.88 -15.08 -16.72
C SER A 213 1.41 -15.36 -16.54
N TYR A 214 0.74 -14.48 -15.79
CA TYR A 214 -0.71 -14.43 -15.70
C TYR A 214 -1.21 -13.02 -15.98
N THR A 215 -2.21 -12.91 -16.85
CA THR A 215 -2.88 -11.65 -17.17
C THR A 215 -4.31 -11.73 -16.64
N GLY A 216 -4.56 -11.05 -15.52
CA GLY A 216 -5.89 -10.96 -14.92
C GLY A 216 -6.77 -9.91 -15.62
N MET A 217 -7.92 -9.61 -15.01
CA MET A 217 -8.89 -8.65 -15.57
C MET A 217 -8.33 -7.23 -15.75
N ALA A 218 -7.33 -6.83 -14.93
CA ALA A 218 -6.65 -5.55 -15.04
C ALA A 218 -5.71 -5.42 -16.25
N GLY A 219 -5.48 -6.52 -17.01
CA GLY A 219 -4.71 -6.51 -18.25
C GLY A 219 -3.18 -6.44 -18.12
N CYS A 220 -2.65 -6.23 -16.90
CA CYS A 220 -1.21 -6.31 -16.64
C CYS A 220 -0.78 -7.77 -16.51
N ALA A 221 0.26 -8.17 -17.24
CA ALA A 221 0.81 -9.52 -17.21
C ALA A 221 1.83 -9.66 -16.08
N LEU A 222 1.43 -10.24 -14.94
CA LEU A 222 2.34 -10.54 -13.83
C LEU A 222 3.25 -11.70 -14.23
N ARG A 223 4.54 -11.39 -14.39
CA ARG A 223 5.60 -12.36 -14.68
C ARG A 223 6.09 -13.04 -13.41
N TYR A 224 6.37 -14.32 -13.52
CA TYR A 224 6.93 -15.14 -12.45
C TYR A 224 7.83 -16.23 -13.02
N VAL A 225 8.71 -16.77 -12.19
CA VAL A 225 9.32 -18.07 -12.48
C VAL A 225 8.85 -19.09 -11.46
N ARG A 226 8.77 -20.35 -11.89
CA ARG A 226 8.47 -21.50 -11.04
C ARG A 226 9.63 -22.48 -11.13
N VAL A 227 10.05 -23.05 -10.00
CA VAL A 227 10.98 -24.17 -9.97
C VAL A 227 10.27 -25.36 -9.34
N ASP A 228 10.07 -26.40 -10.14
CA ASP A 228 9.60 -27.72 -9.69
C ASP A 228 10.79 -28.48 -9.12
N HIS A 229 10.83 -28.71 -7.81
CA HIS A 229 12.02 -29.22 -7.15
C HIS A 229 12.16 -30.73 -7.28
N GLU A 230 13.33 -31.16 -7.76
CA GLU A 230 13.69 -32.58 -7.83
C GLU A 230 13.54 -33.24 -6.46
N ASP A 231 13.11 -34.50 -6.47
CA ASP A 231 12.98 -35.36 -5.29
C ASP A 231 12.07 -34.79 -4.18
N SER A 232 11.11 -33.92 -4.52
CA SER A 232 10.13 -33.39 -3.58
C SER A 232 8.77 -33.12 -4.23
N ASP A 233 7.73 -32.96 -3.41
CA ASP A 233 6.39 -32.56 -3.86
C ASP A 233 6.20 -31.03 -3.82
N TYR A 234 7.29 -30.25 -3.89
CA TYR A 234 7.27 -28.80 -3.72
C TYR A 234 7.67 -28.05 -4.99
N ASP A 235 6.88 -27.03 -5.30
CA ASP A 235 7.24 -25.95 -6.21
C ASP A 235 7.69 -24.72 -5.40
N THR A 236 8.59 -23.93 -5.97
CA THR A 236 8.78 -22.53 -5.57
C THR A 236 8.38 -21.55 -6.65
N LEU A 237 7.71 -20.47 -6.26
CA LEU A 237 7.28 -19.39 -7.15
C LEU A 237 8.00 -18.10 -6.75
N TYR A 238 8.46 -17.37 -7.76
CA TYR A 238 9.22 -16.13 -7.63
C TYR A 238 8.48 -15.07 -8.45
N LEU A 239 7.72 -14.22 -7.78
CA LEU A 239 6.86 -13.21 -8.42
C LEU A 239 7.52 -11.83 -8.38
N HIS A 240 6.99 -10.89 -9.17
CA HIS A 240 7.57 -9.54 -9.33
C HIS A 240 8.99 -9.55 -9.89
N VAL A 241 9.21 -10.44 -10.86
CA VAL A 241 10.52 -10.64 -11.51
C VAL A 241 10.46 -10.44 -13.02
N ASN A 242 11.62 -10.18 -13.61
CA ASN A 242 11.90 -10.31 -15.04
C ASN A 242 12.86 -11.48 -15.29
N TYR A 243 12.81 -12.08 -16.48
CA TYR A 243 13.61 -13.25 -16.86
C TYR A 243 13.96 -13.28 -18.35
#